data_AF-A0A353D0L7-F1
#
_entry.id   AF-A0A353D0L7-F1
#
_cell.length_a   1.000
_cell.length_b   1.000
_cell.length_c   1.000
_cell.angle_alpha   90.00
_cell.angle_beta   90.00
_cell.angle_gamma   90.00
#
_symmetry.space_group_name_H-M   'P 1'
#
loop_
_entity.id
_entity.type
_entity.pdbx_description
1 polymer ?
#
loop_
_entity_poly.entity_id
_entity_poly.type
_entity_poly.pdbx_seq_one_letter_code
_entity_poly.pdbx_strand_id
1 'polypeptide(L)'
;MIAWGSSYSAALVLKVAGDSPGVVNGVLAFSPGEYFKRAGKPATWVQDAARHIKVPVFITSSRNEADGWAAIFAGIESGNKASFIPATDGRHGSRALWEKYPDSDAYRNAVQAFLERYFPASS
;
A
#
# COMPACT_ATOMS: atom_id res chain seq x y z
N MET A 1 -4.30 5.44 14.35
CA MET A 1 -5.13 5.21 13.15
C MET A 1 -4.29 4.69 12.00
N ILE A 2 -4.72 3.61 11.35
CA ILE A 2 -4.09 3.05 10.15
C ILE A 2 -5.00 3.36 8.97
N ALA A 3 -4.47 3.98 7.92
CA ALA A 3 -5.23 4.23 6.70
C ALA A 3 -5.15 3.02 5.77
N TRP A 4 -6.30 2.55 5.30
CA TRP A 4 -6.42 1.38 4.43
C TRP A 4 -7.09 1.78 3.11
N GLY A 5 -6.40 1.55 2.00
CA GLY A 5 -6.95 1.79 0.66
C GLY A 5 -6.84 0.59 -0.28
N SER A 6 -7.67 0.60 -1.32
CA SER A 6 -7.68 -0.39 -2.41
C SER A 6 -7.80 0.32 -3.75
N SER A 7 -6.94 -0.03 -4.71
CA SER A 7 -6.87 0.55 -6.05
C SER A 7 -6.75 2.08 -5.96
N TYR A 8 -7.74 2.81 -6.46
CA TYR A 8 -7.79 4.27 -6.40
C TYR A 8 -7.62 4.84 -4.98
N SER A 9 -8.28 4.26 -3.97
CA SER A 9 -8.14 4.75 -2.59
C SER A 9 -6.80 4.37 -1.97
N ALA A 10 -6.13 3.30 -2.47
CA ALA A 10 -4.76 2.95 -2.07
C ALA A 10 -3.78 4.05 -2.45
N ALA A 11 -3.92 4.62 -3.65
CA ALA A 11 -3.14 5.76 -4.09
C ALA A 11 -3.43 7.02 -3.26
N LEU A 12 -4.70 7.24 -2.88
CA LEU A 12 -5.10 8.40 -2.09
C LEU A 12 -4.56 8.35 -0.65
N VAL A 13 -4.61 7.19 0.03
CA VAL A 13 -4.07 7.07 1.40
C VAL A 13 -2.56 7.30 1.44
N LEU A 14 -1.83 6.88 0.39
CA LEU A 14 -0.40 7.20 0.23
C LEU A 14 -0.19 8.70 0.05
N LYS A 15 -1.02 9.36 -0.78
CA LYS A 15 -0.97 10.81 -0.97
C LYS A 15 -1.17 11.56 0.35
N VAL A 16 -2.23 11.21 1.10
CA VAL A 16 -2.57 11.83 2.38
C VAL A 16 -1.45 11.63 3.41
N ALA A 17 -0.88 10.44 3.50
CA ALA A 17 0.20 10.15 4.43
C ALA A 17 1.48 10.96 4.14
N GLY A 18 1.75 11.26 2.87
CA GLY A 18 2.90 12.07 2.45
C GLY A 18 2.67 13.57 2.62
N ASP A 19 1.48 14.06 2.22
CA ASP A 19 1.14 15.48 2.23
C ASP A 19 0.77 16.01 3.62
N SER A 20 0.29 15.15 4.50
CA SER A 20 -0.20 15.53 5.83
C SER A 20 0.42 14.64 6.91
N PRO A 21 1.72 14.85 7.22
CA PRO A 21 2.39 14.12 8.28
C PRO A 21 1.63 14.23 9.62
N GLY A 22 1.49 13.11 10.33
CA GLY A 22 0.81 13.05 11.63
C GLY A 22 -0.69 12.77 11.60
N VAL A 23 -1.34 12.80 10.43
CA VAL A 23 -2.77 12.44 10.29
C VAL A 23 -3.01 10.94 10.43
N VAL A 24 -2.06 10.12 9.99
CA VAL A 24 -2.12 8.65 10.07
C VAL A 24 -0.88 8.13 10.81
N ASN A 25 -0.99 6.97 11.44
CA ASN A 25 0.12 6.29 12.09
C ASN A 25 0.71 5.16 11.23
N GLY A 26 0.04 4.79 10.14
CA GLY A 26 0.49 3.77 9.18
C GLY A 26 -0.43 3.67 7.97
N VAL A 27 0.04 3.00 6.91
CA VAL A 27 -0.70 2.84 5.65
C VAL A 27 -0.68 1.39 5.17
N LEU A 28 -1.85 0.90 4.73
CA LEU A 28 -2.05 -0.35 3.99
C LEU A 28 -2.63 -0.01 2.62
N ALA A 29 -1.87 -0.24 1.55
CA ALA A 29 -2.24 0.12 0.19
C ALA A 29 -2.29 -1.13 -0.70
N PHE A 30 -3.50 -1.51 -1.14
CA PHE A 30 -3.72 -2.66 -2.02
C PHE A 30 -3.87 -2.19 -3.47
N SER A 31 -2.99 -2.66 -4.36
CA SER A 31 -2.86 -2.26 -5.77
C SER A 31 -2.87 -0.74 -5.97
N PRO A 32 -1.98 0.05 -5.33
CA PRO A 32 -1.89 1.49 -5.62
C PRO A 32 -1.34 1.73 -7.03
N GLY A 33 -1.53 2.95 -7.54
CA GLY A 33 -1.03 3.34 -8.85
C GLY A 33 -1.30 4.81 -9.17
N GLU A 34 -0.75 5.27 -10.28
CA GLU A 34 -0.86 6.66 -10.76
C GLU A 34 -2.13 6.85 -11.61
N TYR A 35 -3.28 6.94 -10.94
CA TYR A 35 -4.59 7.00 -11.61
C TYR A 35 -5.04 8.41 -12.03
N PHE A 36 -4.30 9.46 -11.64
CA PHE A 36 -4.82 10.83 -11.61
C PHE A 36 -4.45 11.70 -12.82
N LYS A 37 -3.81 11.14 -13.85
CA LYS A 37 -3.47 11.86 -15.09
C LYS A 37 -4.69 12.50 -15.75
N ARG A 38 -5.82 11.77 -15.80
CA ARG A 38 -7.09 12.26 -16.36
C ARG A 38 -7.71 13.40 -15.54
N ALA A 39 -7.34 13.52 -14.27
CA ALA A 39 -7.73 14.62 -13.39
C ALA A 39 -6.72 15.80 -13.43
N GLY A 40 -5.82 15.83 -14.42
CA GLY A 40 -4.83 16.90 -14.61
C GLY A 40 -3.66 16.85 -13.63
N LYS A 41 -3.40 15.71 -12.96
CA LYS A 41 -2.26 15.55 -12.06
C LYS A 41 -1.01 15.03 -12.80
N PRO A 42 0.20 15.32 -12.29
CA PRO A 42 1.45 14.77 -12.81
C PRO A 42 1.44 13.24 -12.85
N ALA A 43 2.28 12.67 -13.72
CA ALA A 43 2.44 11.22 -13.86
C ALA A 43 3.00 10.52 -12.61
N THR A 44 3.63 11.28 -11.72
CA THR A 44 4.33 10.85 -10.50
C THR A 44 3.65 11.38 -9.25
N TRP A 45 2.39 11.80 -9.34
CA TRP A 45 1.74 12.58 -8.29
C TRP A 45 1.66 11.86 -6.94
N VAL A 46 1.46 10.53 -6.96
CA VAL A 46 1.46 9.71 -5.75
C VAL A 46 2.90 9.41 -5.31
N GLN A 47 3.79 9.09 -6.25
CA GLN A 47 5.21 8.85 -5.99
C GLN A 47 5.89 10.04 -5.30
N ASP A 48 5.60 11.26 -5.75
CA ASP A 48 6.22 12.48 -5.21
C ASP A 48 5.82 12.69 -3.75
N ALA A 49 4.54 12.45 -3.40
CA ALA A 49 4.11 12.50 -2.01
C ALA A 49 4.67 11.34 -1.18
N ALA A 50 4.83 10.16 -1.77
CA ALA A 50 5.32 8.98 -1.07
C ALA A 50 6.72 9.19 -0.46
N ARG A 51 7.54 10.07 -1.05
CA ARG A 51 8.86 10.48 -0.52
C ARG A 51 8.79 11.13 0.86
N HIS A 52 7.68 11.80 1.15
CA HIS A 52 7.48 12.50 2.41
C HIS A 52 6.88 11.61 3.51
N ILE A 53 6.48 10.38 3.20
CA ILE A 53 5.89 9.46 4.19
C ILE A 53 6.96 9.04 5.21
N LYS A 54 6.68 9.28 6.49
CA LYS A 54 7.56 8.89 7.63
C LYS A 54 6.99 7.76 8.50
N VAL A 55 5.74 7.35 8.25
CA VAL A 55 5.08 6.26 8.98
C VAL A 55 5.28 4.91 8.31
N PRO A 56 5.02 3.79 9.01
CA PRO A 56 5.04 2.46 8.40
C PRO A 56 4.09 2.33 7.19
N VAL A 57 4.59 1.79 6.08
CA VAL A 57 3.79 1.56 4.86
C VAL A 57 3.86 0.11 4.41
N PHE A 58 2.71 -0.46 4.09
CA PHE A 58 2.57 -1.74 3.42
C PHE A 58 1.94 -1.55 2.04
N ILE A 59 2.57 -2.09 1.00
CA ILE A 59 2.03 -2.12 -0.36
C ILE A 59 1.91 -3.56 -0.85
N THR A 60 0.77 -3.93 -1.40
CA THR A 60 0.57 -5.25 -2.03
C THR A 60 -0.24 -5.12 -3.30
N SER A 61 -0.21 -6.10 -4.19
CA SER A 61 -1.06 -6.16 -5.38
C SER A 61 -1.13 -7.58 -5.95
N SER A 62 -1.75 -7.72 -7.12
CA SER A 62 -1.51 -8.86 -8.00
C SER A 62 -0.11 -8.78 -8.63
N ARG A 63 0.40 -9.90 -9.17
CA ARG A 63 1.73 -9.97 -9.78
C ARG A 63 1.90 -8.97 -10.92
N ASN A 64 0.92 -8.89 -11.81
CA ASN A 64 0.98 -8.06 -13.02
C ASN A 64 0.90 -6.56 -12.75
N GLU A 65 0.67 -6.17 -11.49
CA GLU A 65 0.57 -4.77 -11.08
C GLU A 65 1.81 -4.29 -10.32
N ALA A 66 2.73 -5.19 -9.98
CA ALA A 66 3.92 -4.87 -9.20
C ALA A 66 4.72 -3.70 -9.79
N ASP A 67 4.91 -3.72 -11.11
CA ASP A 67 5.63 -2.68 -11.84
C ASP A 67 4.94 -1.31 -11.75
N GLY A 68 3.61 -1.30 -11.61
CA GLY A 68 2.81 -0.07 -11.56
C GLY A 68 3.00 0.76 -10.29
N TRP A 69 3.39 0.13 -9.17
CA TRP A 69 3.64 0.83 -7.91
C TRP A 69 5.09 0.72 -7.43
N ALA A 70 5.96 -0.05 -8.11
CA ALA A 70 7.36 -0.21 -7.73
C ALA A 70 8.09 1.12 -7.53
N ALA A 71 7.86 2.10 -8.42
CA ALA A 71 8.43 3.44 -8.32
C ALA A 71 7.91 4.23 -7.10
N ILE A 72 6.63 4.06 -6.75
CA ILE A 72 6.03 4.65 -5.54
C ILE A 72 6.70 4.05 -4.29
N PHE A 73 6.81 2.71 -4.23
CA PHE A 73 7.42 2.03 -3.10
C PHE A 73 8.91 2.35 -2.94
N ALA A 74 9.65 2.42 -4.05
CA ALA A 74 11.05 2.84 -4.05
C ALA A 74 11.20 4.29 -3.53
N GLY A 75 10.26 5.17 -3.88
CA GLY A 75 10.24 6.56 -3.44
C GLY A 75 10.02 6.76 -1.94
N ILE A 76 9.41 5.82 -1.23
CA ILE A 76 9.23 5.92 0.23
C ILE A 76 10.59 5.86 0.91
N GLU A 77 11.05 6.99 1.45
CA GLU A 77 12.37 7.09 2.12
C GLU A 77 12.39 6.41 3.48
N SER A 78 11.22 6.25 4.13
CA SER A 78 11.11 5.55 5.39
C SER A 78 11.61 4.12 5.25
N GLY A 79 12.54 3.71 6.12
CA GLY A 79 12.96 2.31 6.26
C GLY A 79 11.83 1.40 6.77
N ASN A 80 10.77 1.98 7.33
CA ASN A 80 9.60 1.26 7.80
C ASN A 80 8.63 1.01 6.64
N LYS A 81 9.04 0.24 5.64
CA LYS A 81 8.20 -0.14 4.51
C LYS A 81 8.28 -1.63 4.22
N ALA A 82 7.16 -2.22 3.86
CA ALA A 82 7.06 -3.63 3.48
C ALA A 82 6.19 -3.77 2.22
N SER A 83 6.47 -4.79 1.42
CA SER A 83 5.64 -5.13 0.28
C SER A 83 5.40 -6.63 0.20
N PHE A 84 4.29 -6.99 -0.44
CA PHE A 84 3.93 -8.39 -0.67
C PHE A 84 3.34 -8.58 -2.06
N ILE A 85 3.86 -9.57 -2.79
CA ILE A 85 3.31 -10.07 -4.06
C ILE A 85 3.15 -11.57 -3.91
N PRO A 86 2.00 -12.15 -4.28
CA PRO A 86 1.80 -13.59 -4.15
C PRO A 86 2.62 -14.39 -5.18
N ALA A 87 2.82 -15.67 -4.85
CA ALA A 87 3.40 -16.65 -5.78
C ALA A 87 2.41 -17.11 -6.88
N THR A 88 1.15 -16.70 -6.79
CA THR A 88 0.13 -16.85 -7.85
C THR A 88 0.05 -15.59 -8.71
N ASP A 89 -0.84 -15.55 -9.70
CA ASP A 89 -1.13 -14.29 -10.42
C ASP A 89 -1.69 -13.21 -9.49
N GLY A 90 -2.28 -13.61 -8.36
CA GLY A 90 -2.83 -12.72 -7.37
C GLY A 90 -4.12 -12.04 -7.80
N ARG A 91 -4.57 -11.09 -6.98
CA ARG A 91 -5.81 -10.34 -7.24
C ARG A 91 -5.63 -8.85 -7.05
N HIS A 92 -6.32 -8.11 -7.90
CA HIS A 92 -6.38 -6.65 -7.84
C HIS A 92 -7.15 -6.18 -6.59
N GLY A 93 -6.53 -5.33 -5.78
CA GLY A 93 -7.17 -4.64 -4.65
C GLY A 93 -7.40 -5.52 -3.40
N SER A 94 -8.07 -4.95 -2.39
CA SER A 94 -8.27 -5.59 -1.07
C SER A 94 -9.14 -6.85 -1.10
N ARG A 95 -9.86 -7.10 -2.19
CA ARG A 95 -10.56 -8.38 -2.44
C ARG A 95 -9.61 -9.59 -2.44
N ALA A 96 -8.30 -9.37 -2.59
CA ALA A 96 -7.30 -10.41 -2.41
C ALA A 96 -7.39 -11.11 -1.04
N LEU A 97 -7.99 -10.47 -0.03
CA LEU A 97 -8.19 -11.04 1.30
C LEU A 97 -9.41 -11.96 1.42
N TRP A 98 -10.28 -12.08 0.41
CA TRP A 98 -11.50 -12.87 0.56
C TRP A 98 -11.22 -14.38 0.56
N GLU A 99 -11.75 -15.09 1.57
CA GLU A 99 -11.51 -16.52 1.83
C GLU A 99 -11.87 -17.45 0.67
N LYS A 100 -12.77 -17.00 -0.21
CA LYS A 100 -13.12 -17.72 -1.44
C LYS A 100 -11.95 -17.86 -2.42
N TYR A 101 -10.82 -17.20 -2.16
CA TYR A 101 -9.64 -17.25 -2.99
C TYR A 101 -8.52 -18.03 -2.30
N PRO A 102 -7.90 -19.00 -3.01
CA PRO A 102 -6.92 -19.91 -2.43
C PRO A 102 -5.62 -19.22 -2.01
N ASP A 103 -5.35 -18.02 -2.53
CA ASP A 103 -4.17 -17.21 -2.22
C ASP A 103 -4.41 -16.18 -1.10
N SER A 104 -5.64 -16.09 -0.57
CA SER A 104 -6.02 -15.08 0.41
C SER A 104 -5.26 -15.19 1.75
N ASP A 105 -4.89 -16.40 2.15
CA ASP A 105 -4.09 -16.63 3.37
C ASP A 105 -2.71 -15.99 3.27
N ALA A 106 -2.07 -16.03 2.11
CA ALA A 106 -0.76 -15.44 1.92
C ALA A 106 -0.82 -13.90 2.07
N TYR A 107 -1.87 -13.27 1.52
CA TYR A 107 -2.13 -11.84 1.73
C TYR A 107 -2.43 -11.52 3.19
N ARG A 108 -3.26 -12.32 3.86
CA ARG A 108 -3.63 -12.12 5.27
C ARG A 108 -2.42 -12.24 6.19
N ASN A 109 -1.58 -13.26 5.98
CA ASN A 109 -0.35 -13.48 6.74
C ASN A 109 0.62 -12.30 6.55
N ALA A 110 0.76 -11.77 5.33
CA ALA A 110 1.61 -10.62 5.07
C ALA A 110 1.10 -9.34 5.78
N VAL A 111 -0.22 -9.11 5.76
CA VAL A 111 -0.84 -8.00 6.48
C VAL A 111 -0.66 -8.15 7.98
N GLN A 112 -0.91 -9.35 8.52
CA GLN A 112 -0.76 -9.63 9.94
C GLN A 112 0.69 -9.41 10.39
N ALA A 113 1.67 -9.95 9.67
CA ALA A 113 3.08 -9.73 9.99
C ALA A 113 3.48 -8.25 9.98
N PHE A 114 2.93 -7.45 9.07
CA PHE A 114 3.12 -6.00 9.06
C PHE A 114 2.49 -5.34 10.29
N LEU A 115 1.25 -5.70 10.63
CA LEU A 115 0.54 -5.14 11.77
C LEU A 115 1.24 -5.48 13.09
N GLU A 116 1.64 -6.74 13.29
CA GLU A 116 2.36 -7.17 14.50
C GLU A 116 3.70 -6.47 14.66
N ARG A 117 4.42 -6.25 13.56
CA ARG A 117 5.73 -5.59 13.58
C ARG A 117 5.67 -4.11 13.95
N TYR A 118 4.65 -3.39 13.49
CA TYR A 118 4.60 -1.92 13.61
C TYR A 118 3.50 -1.39 14.54
N PHE A 119 2.50 -2.22 14.83
CA PHE A 119 1.34 -1.89 15.67
C PHE A 119 1.00 -3.07 16.60
N PRO A 120 1.95 -3.55 17.43
CA PRO A 120 1.68 -4.64 18.35
C PRO A 120 0.57 -4.24 19.33
N ALA A 121 -0.32 -5.19 19.65
CA ALA A 121 -1.29 -4.97 20.71
C ALA A 121 -0.56 -4.73 22.03
N SER A 122 -0.97 -3.71 22.78
CA SER A 122 -0.47 -3.49 24.14
C SER A 122 -0.81 -4.73 24.97
N SER A 123 0.22 -5.38 25.51
CA SER A 123 0.11 -6.54 26.40
C SER A 123 -0.47 -6.16 27.75
#